data_AF-A0A930MFY8-F1
#
_entry.id   AF-A0A930MFY8-F1
#
_cell.length_a   1.000
_cell.length_b   1.000
_cell.length_c   1.000
_cell.angle_alpha   90.00
_cell.angle_beta   90.00
_cell.angle_gamma   90.00
#
_symmetry.space_group_name_H-M   'P 1'
#
loop_
_entity.id
_entity.type
_entity.pdbx_description
1 polymer ?
#
loop_
_entity_poly.entity_id
_entity_poly.type
_entity_poly.pdbx_seq_one_letter_code
_entity_poly.pdbx_strand_id
1 'polypeptide(L)'
;AAQMRLYRVLGAGALGNQTTRDMARQIMEQDVLADWQERREELSAVSVPRTMQSLQQLRLKICDLHIAYAEGYAAWMTDKNAATIRSAETNLRQADVLEGEATFLAQRARRLFSDAEE
;
A
#
# COMPACT_ATOMS: atom_id res chain seq x y z
N ALA A 1 11.19 6.46 0.68
CA ALA A 1 12.37 6.44 -0.21
C ALA A 1 12.09 5.77 -1.57
N ALA A 2 11.39 4.63 -1.59
CA ALA A 2 11.06 3.87 -2.81
C ALA A 2 10.29 4.68 -3.88
N GLN A 3 9.23 5.42 -3.51
CA GLN A 3 8.48 6.27 -4.45
C GLN A 3 9.37 7.29 -5.17
N MET A 4 10.27 7.97 -4.45
CA MET A 4 11.20 8.92 -5.06
C MET A 4 12.17 8.24 -6.03
N ARG A 5 12.62 7.01 -5.72
CA ARG A 5 13.44 6.21 -6.64
C ARG A 5 12.67 5.83 -7.89
N LEU A 6 11.41 5.41 -7.74
CA LEU A 6 10.52 5.09 -8.86
C LEU A 6 10.35 6.31 -9.79
N TYR A 7 9.98 7.47 -9.23
CA TYR A 7 9.86 8.70 -10.02
C TYR A 7 11.16 9.10 -10.72
N ARG A 8 12.32 8.90 -10.07
CA ARG A 8 13.62 9.16 -10.69
C ARG A 8 13.90 8.22 -11.88
N VAL A 9 13.61 6.93 -11.73
CA VAL A 9 13.79 5.94 -12.81
C VAL A 9 12.86 6.24 -13.98
N LEU A 10 11.60 6.57 -13.71
CA LEU A 10 10.62 6.95 -14.73
C LEU A 10 10.93 8.30 -15.39
N GLY A 11 11.53 9.24 -14.67
CA GLY A 11 11.95 10.54 -15.21
C GLY A 11 13.26 10.49 -15.98
N ALA A 12 14.15 9.53 -15.68
CA ALA A 12 15.45 9.38 -16.34
C ALA A 12 15.40 8.51 -17.61
N GLY A 13 14.31 7.79 -17.85
CA GLY A 13 14.18 6.92 -19.03
C GLY A 13 12.73 6.76 -19.49
N ALA A 14 12.55 6.54 -20.79
CA ALA A 14 11.22 6.23 -21.32
C ALA A 14 10.79 4.83 -20.87
N LEU A 15 9.51 4.65 -20.53
CA LEU A 15 8.88 3.34 -20.28
C LEU A 15 9.02 2.36 -21.47
N GLY A 16 9.44 2.84 -22.64
CA GLY A 16 9.83 2.04 -23.81
C GLY A 16 11.16 1.28 -23.64
N ASN A 17 12.06 1.72 -22.76
CA ASN A 17 13.33 1.07 -22.47
C ASN A 17 13.15 -0.10 -21.48
N GLN A 18 13.65 -1.29 -21.85
CA GLN A 18 13.58 -2.49 -21.02
C GLN A 18 14.31 -2.30 -19.69
N THR A 19 15.48 -1.67 -19.68
CA THR A 19 16.24 -1.40 -18.45
C THR A 19 15.46 -0.51 -17.48
N THR A 20 14.77 0.51 -17.98
CA THR A 20 13.92 1.38 -17.15
C THR A 20 12.76 0.61 -16.54
N ARG A 21 12.11 -0.28 -17.32
CA ARG A 21 11.03 -1.14 -16.82
C ARG A 21 11.52 -2.14 -15.78
N ASP A 22 12.68 -2.77 -16.00
CA ASP A 22 13.26 -3.73 -15.05
C ASP A 22 13.65 -3.06 -13.73
N MET A 23 14.23 -1.86 -13.80
CA MET A 23 14.52 -1.07 -12.60
C MET A 23 13.24 -0.66 -11.85
N ALA A 24 12.20 -0.23 -12.57
CA ALA A 24 10.92 0.12 -11.97
C ALA A 24 10.25 -1.09 -11.32
N ARG A 25 10.26 -2.25 -11.99
CA ARG A 25 9.77 -3.52 -11.48
C ARG A 25 10.51 -3.92 -10.20
N GLN A 26 11.84 -3.85 -10.22
CA GLN A 26 12.67 -4.19 -9.07
C GLN A 26 12.36 -3.30 -7.86
N ILE A 27 12.14 -1.99 -8.06
CA ILE A 27 11.73 -1.08 -6.98
C ILE A 27 10.37 -1.49 -6.40
N MET A 28 9.40 -1.86 -7.25
CA MET A 28 8.10 -2.32 -6.76
C MET A 28 8.20 -3.61 -5.97
N GLU A 29 8.95 -4.60 -6.46
CA GLU A 29 9.08 -5.93 -5.84
C GLU A 29 9.95 -5.91 -4.57
N GLN A 30 11.10 -5.24 -4.59
CA GLN A 30 12.08 -5.32 -3.52
C GLN A 30 11.91 -4.24 -2.46
N ASP A 31 11.38 -3.07 -2.83
CA ASP A 31 11.19 -1.99 -1.87
C ASP A 31 9.73 -1.92 -1.44
N VAL A 32 8.81 -1.66 -2.39
CA VAL A 32 7.42 -1.31 -2.05
C VAL A 32 6.66 -2.51 -1.51
N LEU A 33 6.72 -3.65 -2.21
CA LEU A 33 6.04 -4.88 -1.82
C LEU A 33 6.57 -5.40 -0.49
N ALA A 34 7.89 -5.49 -0.32
CA ALA A 34 8.52 -5.96 0.91
C ALA A 34 8.10 -5.11 2.13
N ASP A 35 8.14 -3.79 2.00
CA ASP A 35 7.78 -2.84 3.06
C ASP A 35 6.30 -2.98 3.47
N TRP A 36 5.38 -3.23 2.53
CA TRP A 36 3.98 -3.47 2.85
C TRP A 36 3.70 -4.85 3.43
N GLN A 37 4.43 -5.88 2.99
CA GLN A 37 4.37 -7.22 3.57
C GLN A 37 4.84 -7.21 5.03
N GLU A 38 5.98 -6.57 5.31
CA GLU A 38 6.51 -6.41 6.67
C GLU A 38 5.50 -5.69 7.58
N ARG A 39 4.98 -4.53 7.14
CA ARG A 39 3.94 -3.81 7.90
C ARG A 39 2.70 -4.64 8.18
N ARG A 40 2.27 -5.45 7.20
CA ARG A 40 1.12 -6.34 7.37
C ARG A 40 1.39 -7.40 8.43
N GLU A 41 2.57 -8.00 8.40
CA GLU A 41 3.00 -9.01 9.38
C GLU A 41 3.07 -8.41 10.79
N GLU A 42 3.77 -7.28 10.94
CA GLU A 42 3.85 -6.53 12.20
C GLU A 42 2.45 -6.21 12.73
N LEU A 43 1.58 -5.67 11.88
CA LEU A 43 0.22 -5.34 12.27
C LEU A 43 -0.54 -6.59 12.70
N SER A 44 -0.45 -7.70 11.96
CA SER A 44 -1.15 -8.94 12.28
C SER A 44 -0.70 -9.57 13.61
N ALA A 45 0.53 -9.31 14.04
CA ALA A 45 1.07 -9.78 15.32
C ALA A 45 0.54 -8.99 16.53
N VAL A 46 -0.02 -7.79 16.31
CA VAL A 46 -0.58 -6.96 17.39
C VAL A 46 -1.95 -7.46 17.80
N SER A 47 -2.06 -7.90 19.07
CA SER A 47 -3.36 -8.18 19.70
C SER A 47 -4.03 -6.87 20.11
N VAL A 48 -5.25 -6.65 19.62
CA VAL A 48 -6.05 -5.45 19.95
C VAL A 48 -7.33 -5.82 20.74
N PRO A 49 -7.81 -4.94 21.63
CA PRO A 49 -9.12 -5.11 22.26
C PRO A 49 -10.25 -5.20 21.23
N ARG A 50 -11.37 -5.84 21.60
CA ARG A 50 -12.54 -6.02 20.71
C ARG A 50 -13.06 -4.71 20.12
N THR A 51 -12.99 -3.61 20.88
CA THR A 51 -13.40 -2.27 20.45
C THR A 51 -12.55 -1.70 19.31
N MET A 52 -11.33 -2.22 19.12
CA MET A 52 -10.37 -1.77 18.10
C MET A 52 -10.23 -2.76 16.93
N GLN A 53 -10.95 -3.89 16.96
CA GLN A 53 -10.87 -4.92 15.91
C GLN A 53 -11.24 -4.38 14.52
N SER A 54 -12.26 -3.52 14.41
CA SER A 54 -12.65 -2.96 13.11
C SER A 54 -11.55 -2.09 12.50
N LEU A 55 -10.87 -1.26 13.32
CA LEU A 55 -9.74 -0.47 12.85
C LEU A 55 -8.56 -1.36 12.43
N GLN A 56 -8.31 -2.41 13.19
CA GLN A 56 -7.25 -3.38 12.89
C GLN A 56 -7.50 -4.10 11.56
N GLN A 57 -8.72 -4.60 11.34
CA GLN A 57 -9.11 -5.25 10.09
C GLN A 57 -9.01 -4.29 8.90
N LEU A 58 -9.41 -3.04 9.08
CA LEU A 58 -9.31 -2.02 8.04
C LEU A 58 -7.85 -1.75 7.64
N ARG A 59 -6.95 -1.65 8.63
CA ARG A 59 -5.51 -1.45 8.39
C ARG A 59 -4.86 -2.65 7.70
N LEU A 60 -5.24 -3.88 8.06
CA LEU A 60 -4.77 -5.07 7.36
C LEU A 60 -5.21 -5.07 5.90
N LYS A 61 -6.48 -4.71 5.63
CA LYS A 61 -7.01 -4.60 4.27
C LYS A 61 -6.29 -3.52 3.44
N ILE A 62 -5.91 -2.39 4.05
CA ILE A 62 -5.10 -1.36 3.39
C ILE A 62 -3.75 -1.95 2.96
N CYS A 63 -3.10 -2.73 3.84
CA CYS A 63 -1.84 -3.39 3.48
C CYS A 63 -2.05 -4.37 2.32
N ASP A 64 -3.10 -5.20 2.35
CA ASP A 64 -3.42 -6.14 1.27
C ASP A 64 -3.61 -5.44 -0.09
N LEU A 65 -4.26 -4.26 -0.10
CA LEU A 65 -4.48 -3.47 -1.31
C LEU A 65 -3.18 -2.88 -1.85
N HIS A 66 -2.30 -2.38 -0.99
CA HIS A 66 -0.99 -1.87 -1.40
C HIS A 66 -0.06 -2.98 -1.92
N ILE A 67 -0.11 -4.17 -1.31
CA ILE A 67 0.56 -5.38 -1.81
C ILE A 67 0.06 -5.71 -3.22
N ALA A 68 -1.26 -5.81 -3.40
CA ALA A 68 -1.85 -6.12 -4.70
C ALA A 68 -1.58 -5.04 -5.77
N TYR A 69 -1.49 -3.77 -5.37
CA TYR A 69 -1.04 -2.68 -6.24
C TYR A 69 0.42 -2.90 -6.68
N ALA A 70 1.32 -3.19 -5.74
CA ALA A 70 2.74 -3.36 -6.04
C ALA A 70 3.00 -4.55 -6.97
N GLU A 71 2.35 -5.69 -6.69
CA GLU A 71 2.40 -6.89 -7.54
C GLU A 71 1.85 -6.62 -8.94
N GLY A 72 0.67 -5.98 -9.03
CA GLY A 72 0.06 -5.65 -10.31
C GLY A 72 0.89 -4.67 -11.14
N TYR A 73 1.51 -3.67 -10.51
CA TYR A 73 2.38 -2.73 -11.19
C TYR A 73 3.67 -3.41 -11.69
N ALA A 74 4.27 -4.30 -10.89
CA ALA A 74 5.41 -5.10 -11.29
C ALA A 74 5.09 -6.04 -12.47
N ALA A 75 3.92 -6.70 -12.44
CA ALA A 75 3.42 -7.53 -13.53
C ALA A 75 3.23 -6.72 -14.82
N TRP A 76 2.67 -5.51 -14.71
CA TRP A 76 2.46 -4.62 -15.85
C TRP A 76 3.76 -4.19 -16.54
N MET A 77 4.86 -4.04 -15.80
CA MET A 77 6.18 -3.76 -16.38
C MET A 77 6.67 -4.88 -17.32
N THR A 78 6.10 -6.07 -17.21
CA THR A 78 6.39 -7.23 -18.06
C THR A 78 5.34 -7.39 -19.16
N ASP A 79 4.07 -7.52 -18.79
CA ASP A 79 2.98 -7.85 -19.72
C ASP A 79 2.50 -6.65 -20.56
N LYS A 80 2.73 -5.42 -20.07
CA LYS A 80 2.29 -4.14 -20.65
C LYS A 80 0.79 -4.05 -20.92
N ASN A 81 -0.01 -4.89 -20.28
CA ASN A 81 -1.44 -4.97 -20.48
C ASN A 81 -2.16 -3.86 -19.71
N ALA A 82 -2.96 -3.07 -20.42
CA ALA A 82 -3.75 -1.99 -19.84
C ALA A 82 -4.76 -2.48 -18.78
N ALA A 83 -5.20 -3.74 -18.83
CA ALA A 83 -6.05 -4.31 -17.79
C ALA A 83 -5.30 -4.49 -16.46
N THR A 84 -4.04 -4.94 -16.52
CA THR A 84 -3.18 -5.18 -15.35
C THR A 84 -2.95 -3.90 -14.57
N ILE A 85 -2.51 -2.82 -15.24
CA ILE A 85 -2.28 -1.52 -14.59
C ILE A 85 -3.57 -0.90 -14.05
N ARG A 86 -4.70 -1.00 -14.78
CA ARG A 86 -5.99 -0.49 -14.28
C ARG A 86 -6.46 -1.23 -13.02
N SER A 87 -6.20 -2.53 -12.93
CA SER A 87 -6.50 -3.30 -11.72
C SER A 87 -5.64 -2.82 -10.55
N ALA A 88 -4.33 -2.65 -10.78
CA ALA A 88 -3.42 -2.13 -9.76
C ALA A 88 -3.84 -0.73 -9.28
N GLU A 89 -4.12 0.20 -10.19
CA GLU A 89 -4.59 1.55 -9.87
C GLU A 89 -5.95 1.57 -9.15
N THR A 90 -6.80 0.57 -9.40
CA THR A 90 -8.05 0.41 -8.65
C THR A 90 -7.78 0.01 -7.21
N ASN A 91 -6.86 -0.92 -6.98
CA ASN A 91 -6.44 -1.30 -5.64
C ASN A 91 -5.85 -0.10 -4.87
N LEU A 92 -4.98 0.69 -5.52
CA LEU A 92 -4.39 1.87 -4.91
C LEU A 92 -5.46 2.91 -4.51
N ARG A 93 -6.39 3.24 -5.43
CA ARG A 93 -7.49 4.17 -5.11
C ARG A 93 -8.37 3.66 -3.97
N GLN A 94 -8.60 2.35 -3.91
CA GLN A 94 -9.34 1.75 -2.80
C GLN A 94 -8.56 1.87 -1.48
N ALA A 95 -7.23 1.67 -1.50
CA ALA A 95 -6.40 1.86 -0.32
C ALA A 95 -6.50 3.30 0.21
N ASP A 96 -6.38 4.30 -0.67
CA ASP A 96 -6.47 5.73 -0.31
C ASP A 96 -7.80 6.07 0.39
N VAL A 97 -8.91 5.52 -0.12
CA VAL A 97 -10.24 5.72 0.50
C VAL A 97 -10.28 5.11 1.90
N LEU A 98 -9.80 3.87 2.05
CA LEU A 98 -9.80 3.18 3.35
C LEU A 98 -8.82 3.82 4.34
N GLU A 99 -7.72 4.43 3.88
CA GLU A 99 -6.81 5.20 4.74
C GLU A 99 -7.49 6.41 5.37
N GLY A 100 -8.36 7.10 4.61
CA GLY A 100 -9.22 8.16 5.13
C GLY A 100 -10.16 7.66 6.23
N GLU A 101 -10.83 6.53 5.98
CA GLU A 101 -11.71 5.88 6.97
C GLU A 101 -10.95 5.43 8.22
N ALA A 102 -9.77 4.82 8.05
CA ALA A 102 -8.93 4.36 9.15
C ALA A 102 -8.43 5.54 10.00
N THR A 103 -8.11 6.66 9.37
CA THR A 103 -7.74 7.90 10.06
C THR A 103 -8.89 8.42 10.91
N PHE A 104 -10.10 8.46 10.35
CA PHE A 104 -11.29 8.87 11.07
C PHE A 104 -11.58 7.97 12.28
N LEU A 105 -11.54 6.64 12.09
CA LEU A 105 -11.75 5.68 13.18
C LEU A 105 -10.66 5.78 14.26
N ALA A 106 -9.40 5.99 13.87
CA ALA A 106 -8.31 6.18 14.82
C ALA A 106 -8.48 7.46 15.65
N GLN A 107 -8.89 8.56 15.03
CA GLN A 107 -9.19 9.82 15.73
C GLN A 107 -10.35 9.65 16.71
N ARG A 108 -11.43 8.98 16.30
CA ARG A 108 -12.57 8.67 17.17
C ARG A 108 -12.15 7.81 18.35
N ALA A 109 -11.38 6.75 18.11
CA ALA A 109 -10.87 5.89 19.18
C ALA A 109 -10.05 6.68 20.20
N ARG A 110 -9.13 7.54 19.74
CA ARG A 110 -8.31 8.39 20.63
C ARG A 110 -9.15 9.28 21.53
N ARG A 111 -10.21 9.92 21.00
CA ARG A 111 -11.11 10.76 21.81
C ARG A 111 -11.83 9.94 22.87
N LEU A 112 -12.39 8.80 22.50
CA LEU A 112 -13.10 7.93 23.45
C LEU A 112 -12.22 7.45 24.61
N PHE A 113 -10.93 7.19 24.36
CA PHE A 113 -10.00 6.83 25.43
C PHE A 113 -9.55 8.04 26.25
N SER A 114 -9.41 9.23 25.65
CA SER A 114 -9.10 10.47 26.37
C SER A 114 -10.23 10.89 27.32
N ASP A 115 -11.49 10.76 26.89
CA ASP A 115 -12.67 11.13 27.68
C ASP A 115 -12.94 10.12 28.83
N ALA A 116 -12.32 8.94 28.80
CA ALA A 116 -12.45 7.91 29.84
C ALA A 116 -11.40 8.04 30.96
N GLU A 117 -10.42 8.93 30.80
CA GLU A 117 -9.35 9.19 31.77
C GLU A 117 -9.59 10.45 32.64
N GLU A 118 -10.67 11.22 32.39
CA GLU A 118 -11.21 12.31 33.24
C GLU A 118 -12.31 11.81 34.20
#